data_AF-A0A397F0Q2-F1
#
_entry.id   AF-A0A397F0Q2-F1
#
_cell.length_a   1.000
_cell.length_b   1.000
_cell.length_c   1.000
_cell.angle_alpha   90.00
_cell.angle_beta   90.00
_cell.angle_gamma   90.00
#
_symmetry.space_group_name_H-M   'P 1'
#
loop_
_entity.id
_entity.type
_entity.pdbx_description
1 polymer ?
#
loop_
_entity_poly.entity_id
_entity_poly.type
_entity_poly.pdbx_seq_one_letter_code
_entity_poly.pdbx_strand_id
1 'polypeptide(L)'
;MRPRKRNQNRYKNEERKFFLNKFKATHGVSERQFCRDNKLAFSTWQGWRTNEAKILASKRHGRLATLGGQGLRELIPFKNELLAFMRDRRGTERYVRVFHLMRWVKRHHRPWLVDYLSTKKNDAVGYNSFRTLLLRFSYRHRFRHRVPCKSKLSQQVLDDVWLGYAASFWNKYSEYDKSQILNVDETGVFYDMPP
;
A
#
# COMPACT_ATOMS: atom_id res chain seq x y z
N MET A 1 25.12 1.06 -32.38
CA MET A 1 25.64 1.68 -31.13
C MET A 1 24.80 1.20 -29.94
N ARG A 2 25.40 0.56 -28.92
CA ARG A 2 24.67 0.21 -27.69
C ARG A 2 24.44 1.47 -26.85
N PRO A 3 23.23 1.73 -26.32
CA PRO A 3 23.01 2.87 -25.44
C PRO A 3 23.88 2.72 -24.18
N ARG A 4 24.71 3.72 -23.89
CA ARG A 4 25.51 3.78 -22.65
C ARG A 4 24.57 3.66 -21.46
N LYS A 5 24.75 2.63 -20.61
CA LYS A 5 24.07 2.54 -19.31
C LYS A 5 24.40 3.80 -18.50
N ARG A 6 23.41 4.64 -18.27
CA ARG A 6 23.54 5.83 -17.42
C ARG A 6 23.70 5.34 -15.98
N ASN A 7 24.91 5.42 -15.44
CA ASN A 7 25.17 5.04 -14.06
C ASN A 7 24.51 6.09 -13.14
N GLN A 8 23.44 5.71 -12.44
CA GLN A 8 22.72 6.59 -11.53
C GLN A 8 23.18 6.31 -10.10
N ASN A 9 24.02 7.19 -9.56
CA ASN A 9 24.40 7.11 -8.15
C ASN A 9 23.21 7.53 -7.28
N ARG A 10 22.79 6.63 -6.40
CA ARG A 10 21.68 6.86 -5.48
C ARG A 10 22.22 7.38 -4.16
N TYR A 11 21.89 8.62 -3.82
CA TYR A 11 22.28 9.25 -2.55
C TYR A 11 21.16 9.16 -1.52
N LYS A 12 21.51 8.78 -0.30
CA LYS A 12 20.64 8.76 0.89
C LYS A 12 20.42 10.18 1.43
N ASN A 13 19.33 10.40 2.17
CA ASN A 13 19.06 11.71 2.73
C ASN A 13 20.15 12.18 3.71
N GLU A 14 20.78 11.26 4.45
CA GLU A 14 21.92 11.57 5.33
C GLU A 14 23.10 12.17 4.56
N GLU A 15 23.48 11.57 3.43
CA GLU A 15 24.58 12.05 2.57
C GLU A 15 24.25 13.41 1.97
N ARG A 16 23.00 13.60 1.50
CA ARG A 16 22.54 14.90 0.97
C ARG A 16 22.62 16.00 2.01
N LYS A 17 22.15 15.73 3.23
CA LYS A 17 22.22 16.68 4.36
C LYS A 17 23.66 16.99 4.73
N PHE A 18 24.52 15.97 4.79
CA PHE A 18 25.95 16.12 5.06
C PHE A 18 26.60 17.07 4.06
N PHE A 19 26.45 16.85 2.76
CA PHE A 19 27.09 17.71 1.75
C PHE A 19 26.50 19.12 1.72
N LEU A 20 25.19 19.28 1.90
CA LEU A 20 24.56 20.62 2.00
C LEU A 20 25.11 21.41 3.19
N ASN A 21 25.20 20.78 4.37
CA ASN A 21 25.75 21.42 5.56
C ASN A 21 27.26 21.69 5.42
N LYS A 22 28.03 20.75 4.84
CA LYS A 22 29.45 20.92 4.56
C LYS A 22 29.70 22.11 3.63
N PHE A 23 28.88 22.28 2.59
CA PHE A 23 28.96 23.44 1.71
C PHE A 23 28.64 24.75 2.44
N LYS A 24 27.58 24.78 3.27
CA LYS A 24 27.26 25.98 4.08
C LYS A 24 28.39 26.39 5.02
N ALA A 25 29.11 25.42 5.57
CA ALA A 25 30.26 25.66 6.44
C ALA A 25 31.54 26.04 5.68
N THR A 26 31.57 25.85 4.36
CA THR A 26 32.73 26.17 3.52
C THR A 26 32.55 27.56 2.91
N HIS A 27 33.37 28.52 3.32
CA HIS A 27 33.36 29.87 2.74
C HIS A 27 34.32 29.98 1.56
N GLY A 28 33.98 30.78 0.55
CA GLY A 28 34.87 31.13 -0.56
C GLY A 28 35.06 30.06 -1.65
N VAL A 29 34.38 28.91 -1.57
CA VAL A 29 34.46 27.85 -2.59
C VAL A 29 33.25 27.91 -3.53
N SER A 30 33.49 27.95 -4.85
CA SER A 30 32.41 27.89 -5.84
C SER A 30 31.69 26.53 -5.79
N GLU A 31 30.39 26.50 -6.11
CA GLU A 31 29.63 25.23 -6.13
C GLU A 31 30.25 24.18 -7.07
N ARG A 32 30.83 24.62 -8.20
CA ARG A 32 31.50 23.73 -9.15
C ARG A 32 32.77 23.13 -8.56
N GLN A 33 33.56 23.92 -7.85
CA GLN A 33 34.77 23.46 -7.18
C GLN A 33 34.41 22.48 -6.06
N PHE A 34 33.44 22.84 -5.21
CA PHE A 34 32.93 21.95 -4.17
C PHE A 34 32.46 20.59 -4.74
N CYS A 35 31.75 20.59 -5.87
CA CYS A 35 31.32 19.36 -6.52
C CYS A 35 32.50 18.50 -7.00
N ARG A 36 33.53 19.12 -7.59
CA ARG A 36 34.75 18.40 -8.03
C ARG A 36 35.46 17.75 -6.85
N ASP A 37 35.66 18.50 -5.77
CA ASP A 37 36.37 18.05 -4.58
C ASP A 37 35.65 16.90 -3.87
N ASN A 38 34.31 16.91 -3.90
CA ASN A 38 33.48 15.88 -3.27
C ASN A 38 33.00 14.79 -4.24
N LYS A 39 33.50 14.76 -5.48
CA LYS A 39 33.13 13.79 -6.54
C LYS A 39 31.61 13.71 -6.78
N LEU A 40 30.96 14.88 -6.76
CA LEU A 40 29.53 15.02 -7.03
C LEU A 40 29.31 15.51 -8.46
N ALA A 41 28.35 14.91 -9.17
CA ALA A 41 27.90 15.45 -10.44
C ALA A 41 27.20 16.81 -10.19
N PHE A 42 27.63 17.85 -10.91
CA PHE A 42 27.10 19.21 -10.72
C PHE A 42 25.58 19.30 -10.93
N SER A 43 25.03 18.50 -11.86
CA SER A 43 23.58 18.41 -12.09
C SER A 43 22.81 17.81 -10.90
N THR A 44 23.39 16.82 -10.22
CA THR A 44 22.83 16.25 -8.99
C THR A 44 22.84 17.28 -7.87
N TRP A 45 23.96 18.00 -7.72
CA TRP A 45 24.11 19.05 -6.72
C TRP A 45 23.10 20.18 -6.91
N GLN A 46 22.94 20.67 -8.15
CA GLN A 46 21.95 21.69 -8.48
C GLN A 46 20.53 21.24 -8.13
N GLY A 47 20.15 20.00 -8.43
CA GLY A 47 18.86 19.43 -8.01
C GLY A 47 18.67 19.40 -6.49
N TRP A 48 19.74 19.24 -5.71
CA TRP A 48 19.69 19.34 -4.25
C TRP A 48 19.60 20.78 -3.77
N ARG A 49 20.33 21.72 -4.39
CA ARG A 49 20.25 23.16 -4.09
C ARG A 49 18.83 23.69 -4.28
N THR A 50 18.16 23.33 -5.39
CA THR A 50 16.76 23.69 -5.65
C THR A 50 15.79 23.14 -4.59
N ASN A 51 16.11 22.00 -3.96
CA ASN A 51 15.27 21.34 -2.96
C ASN A 51 15.86 21.42 -1.55
N GLU A 52 16.81 22.31 -1.30
CA GLU A 52 17.64 22.32 -0.10
C GLU A 52 16.80 22.39 1.18
N ALA A 53 15.87 23.35 1.25
CA ALA A 53 14.99 23.53 2.39
C ALA A 53 14.19 22.25 2.70
N LYS A 54 13.68 21.56 1.67
CA LYS A 54 12.93 20.30 1.82
C LYS A 54 13.82 19.15 2.28
N ILE A 55 15.05 19.07 1.79
CA ILE A 55 16.02 18.02 2.18
C ILE A 55 16.41 18.21 3.64
N LEU A 56 16.76 19.43 4.05
CA LEU A 56 17.18 19.75 5.42
C LEU A 56 16.04 19.57 6.42
N ALA A 57 14.82 20.05 6.08
CA ALA A 57 13.65 19.95 6.96
C ALA A 57 13.06 18.53 7.07
N SER A 58 13.45 17.59 6.21
CA SER A 58 12.93 16.22 6.24
C SER A 58 13.26 15.50 7.55
N LYS A 59 12.23 15.11 8.30
CA LYS A 59 12.35 14.30 9.54
C LYS A 59 12.47 12.79 9.28
N ARG A 60 12.52 12.37 8.01
CA ARG A 60 12.62 10.95 7.66
C ARG A 60 13.98 10.36 8.00
N HIS A 61 14.00 9.04 8.23
CA HIS A 61 15.21 8.28 8.49
C HIS A 61 16.28 8.52 7.40
N GLY A 62 17.51 8.85 7.81
CA GLY A 62 18.61 9.28 6.95
C GLY A 62 18.99 8.30 5.84
N ARG A 63 18.91 6.99 6.14
CA ARG A 63 19.16 5.89 5.18
C ARG A 63 18.20 5.85 3.98
N LEU A 64 17.06 6.54 4.04
CA LEU A 64 16.11 6.58 2.92
C LEU A 64 16.56 7.60 1.88
N ALA A 65 16.49 7.24 0.60
CA ALA A 65 16.81 8.13 -0.51
C ALA A 65 15.63 9.02 -0.95
N THR A 66 14.43 8.81 -0.38
CA THR A 66 13.20 9.55 -0.71
C THR A 66 12.83 10.49 0.42
N LEU A 67 12.36 11.68 0.06
CA LEU A 67 11.87 12.68 1.03
C LEU A 67 10.46 12.36 1.53
N GLY A 68 9.79 11.36 0.96
CA GLY A 68 8.39 11.10 1.26
C GLY A 68 7.44 12.03 0.52
N GLY A 69 6.15 11.85 0.78
CA GLY A 69 5.11 12.59 0.08
C GLY A 69 4.95 12.22 -1.40
N GLN A 70 5.79 11.32 -1.95
CA GLN A 70 5.58 10.72 -3.27
C GLN A 70 4.45 9.68 -3.30
N GLY A 71 3.62 9.62 -2.26
CA GLY A 71 2.40 8.82 -2.27
C GLY A 71 1.48 9.37 -3.36
N LEU A 72 1.03 8.51 -4.27
CA LEU A 72 0.12 8.89 -5.34
C LEU A 72 -1.15 9.48 -4.72
N ARG A 73 -1.52 10.72 -5.09
CA ARG A 73 -2.83 11.30 -4.75
C ARG A 73 -3.93 10.32 -5.20
N GLU A 74 -4.93 10.10 -4.35
CA GLU A 74 -6.08 9.28 -4.70
C GLU A 74 -6.89 9.99 -5.79
N LEU A 75 -6.73 9.51 -7.02
CA LEU A 75 -7.37 10.08 -8.22
C LEU A 75 -8.89 9.85 -8.24
N ILE A 76 -9.38 8.87 -7.49
CA ILE A 76 -10.78 8.48 -7.47
C ILE A 76 -11.53 9.39 -6.49
N PRO A 77 -12.42 10.29 -6.94
CA PRO A 77 -13.10 11.24 -6.06
C PRO A 77 -14.12 10.55 -5.13
N PHE A 78 -14.73 9.46 -5.59
CA PHE A 78 -15.75 8.67 -4.86
C PHE A 78 -15.14 7.48 -4.09
N LYS A 79 -13.93 7.64 -3.56
CA LYS A 79 -13.19 6.54 -2.91
C LYS A 79 -13.96 5.86 -1.77
N ASN A 80 -14.70 6.63 -0.98
CA ASN A 80 -15.40 6.11 0.20
C ASN A 80 -16.55 5.19 -0.21
N GLU A 81 -17.32 5.58 -1.23
CA GLU A 81 -18.41 4.78 -1.78
C GLU A 81 -17.90 3.50 -2.44
N LEU A 82 -16.83 3.60 -3.24
CA LEU A 82 -16.21 2.42 -3.84
C LEU A 82 -15.68 1.45 -2.77
N LEU A 83 -15.10 1.98 -1.69
CA LEU A 83 -14.63 1.19 -0.56
C LEU A 83 -15.78 0.54 0.21
N ALA A 84 -16.88 1.26 0.43
CA ALA A 84 -18.10 0.73 1.05
C ALA A 84 -18.67 -0.44 0.23
N PHE A 85 -18.79 -0.28 -1.09
CA PHE A 85 -19.20 -1.36 -2.00
C PHE A 85 -18.29 -2.60 -1.90
N MET A 86 -16.98 -2.40 -1.83
CA MET A 86 -16.03 -3.51 -1.72
C MET A 86 -16.14 -4.23 -0.37
N ARG A 87 -16.39 -3.50 0.72
CA ARG A 87 -16.60 -4.06 2.07
C ARG A 87 -17.91 -4.82 2.16
N ASP A 88 -19.00 -4.23 1.68
CA ASP A 88 -20.34 -4.83 1.63
C ASP A 88 -20.31 -6.19 0.90
N ARG A 89 -19.73 -6.21 -0.31
CA ARG A 89 -19.55 -7.48 -1.04
C ARG A 89 -18.80 -8.54 -0.25
N ARG A 90 -17.73 -8.16 0.46
CA ARG A 90 -17.00 -9.12 1.30
C ARG A 90 -17.80 -9.55 2.53
N GLY A 91 -18.57 -8.64 3.13
CA GLY A 91 -19.45 -8.94 4.26
C GLY A 91 -20.54 -9.95 3.88
N THR A 92 -21.05 -9.87 2.64
CA THR A 92 -21.99 -10.86 2.07
C THR A 92 -21.30 -12.11 1.50
N GLU A 93 -20.06 -12.41 1.92
CA GLU A 93 -19.25 -13.56 1.49
C GLU A 93 -18.97 -13.66 -0.03
N ARG A 94 -19.15 -12.55 -0.76
CA ARG A 94 -18.92 -12.50 -2.20
C ARG A 94 -17.50 -12.03 -2.51
N TYR A 95 -16.87 -12.70 -3.47
CA TYR A 95 -15.56 -12.30 -3.95
C TYR A 95 -15.62 -10.96 -4.71
N VAL A 96 -14.54 -10.19 -4.59
CA VAL A 96 -14.38 -8.88 -5.23
C VAL A 96 -13.26 -8.95 -6.27
N ARG A 97 -13.62 -8.85 -7.56
CA ARG A 97 -12.70 -8.72 -8.70
C ARG A 97 -12.74 -7.30 -9.23
N VAL A 98 -11.67 -6.89 -9.92
CA VAL A 98 -11.59 -5.59 -10.61
C VAL A 98 -12.78 -5.36 -11.53
N PHE A 99 -13.26 -6.42 -12.20
CA PHE A 99 -14.47 -6.37 -13.02
C PHE A 99 -15.70 -5.85 -12.25
N HIS A 100 -15.87 -6.23 -10.98
CA HIS A 100 -16.96 -5.74 -10.14
C HIS A 100 -16.84 -4.25 -9.87
N LEU A 101 -15.62 -3.78 -9.59
CA LEU A 101 -15.33 -2.35 -9.40
C LEU A 101 -15.62 -1.58 -10.69
N MET A 102 -15.16 -2.08 -11.84
CA MET A 102 -15.38 -1.45 -13.14
C MET A 102 -16.87 -1.32 -13.46
N ARG A 103 -17.66 -2.38 -13.23
CA ARG A 103 -19.12 -2.36 -13.44
C ARG A 103 -19.81 -1.38 -12.49
N TRP A 104 -19.36 -1.34 -11.23
CA TRP A 104 -19.90 -0.41 -10.23
C TRP A 104 -19.61 1.04 -10.63
N VAL A 105 -18.37 1.39 -10.99
CA VAL A 105 -18.00 2.74 -11.46
C VAL A 105 -18.76 3.12 -12.72
N LYS A 106 -18.89 2.20 -13.70
CA LYS A 106 -19.66 2.43 -14.93
C LYS A 106 -21.14 2.74 -14.64
N ARG A 107 -21.69 2.18 -13.56
CA ARG A 107 -23.09 2.37 -13.17
C ARG A 107 -23.31 3.67 -12.38
N HIS A 108 -22.44 3.94 -11.40
CA HIS A 108 -22.66 5.01 -10.42
C HIS A 108 -21.89 6.30 -10.72
N HIS A 109 -20.78 6.23 -11.46
CA HIS A 109 -19.94 7.39 -11.80
C HIS A 109 -19.57 7.40 -13.28
N ARG A 110 -20.56 7.16 -14.14
CA ARG A 110 -20.39 7.16 -15.60
C ARG A 110 -19.80 8.48 -16.13
N PRO A 111 -20.25 9.67 -15.71
CA PRO A 111 -19.69 10.94 -16.21
C PRO A 111 -18.19 11.03 -15.93
N TRP A 112 -17.77 10.73 -14.70
CA TRP A 112 -16.36 10.71 -14.33
C TRP A 112 -15.56 9.66 -15.12
N LEU A 113 -16.13 8.48 -15.38
CA LEU A 113 -15.46 7.45 -16.18
C LEU A 113 -15.23 7.93 -17.63
N VAL A 114 -16.20 8.61 -18.24
CA VAL A 114 -16.08 9.16 -19.59
C VAL A 114 -14.98 10.22 -19.64
N ASP A 115 -14.99 11.18 -18.71
CA ASP A 115 -13.94 12.21 -18.59
C ASP A 115 -12.56 11.59 -18.34
N TYR A 116 -12.49 10.57 -17.47
CA TYR A 116 -11.23 9.89 -17.22
C TYR A 116 -10.67 9.23 -18.49
N LEU A 117 -11.53 8.59 -19.28
CA LEU A 117 -11.13 7.90 -20.51
C LEU A 117 -10.80 8.86 -21.64
N SER A 118 -11.44 10.04 -21.73
CA SER A 118 -11.13 11.05 -22.75
C SER A 118 -9.71 11.61 -22.63
N THR A 119 -9.13 11.59 -21.43
CA THR A 119 -7.71 11.96 -21.21
C THR A 119 -6.70 10.93 -21.73
N LYS A 120 -7.14 9.80 -22.28
CA LYS A 120 -6.29 8.67 -22.67
C LYS A 120 -6.10 8.64 -24.18
N LYS A 121 -4.91 8.19 -24.61
CA LYS A 121 -4.52 8.19 -26.03
C LYS A 121 -5.47 7.41 -26.94
N ASN A 122 -5.99 6.28 -26.45
CA ASN A 122 -6.97 5.44 -27.14
C ASN A 122 -7.66 4.50 -26.14
N ASP A 123 -8.70 3.80 -26.60
CA ASP A 123 -9.56 2.96 -25.77
C ASP A 123 -8.81 1.81 -25.09
N ALA A 124 -7.89 1.14 -25.79
CA ALA A 124 -7.11 0.04 -25.24
C ALA A 124 -6.22 0.51 -24.07
N VAL A 125 -5.55 1.65 -24.24
CA VAL A 125 -4.75 2.29 -23.18
C VAL A 125 -5.66 2.78 -22.06
N GLY A 126 -6.82 3.35 -22.38
CA GLY A 126 -7.78 3.83 -21.38
C GLY A 126 -8.32 2.72 -20.51
N TYR A 127 -8.72 1.60 -21.11
CA TYR A 127 -9.17 0.39 -20.42
C TYR A 127 -8.09 -0.16 -19.49
N ASN A 128 -6.87 -0.36 -19.99
CA ASN A 128 -5.76 -0.88 -19.18
C ASN A 128 -5.37 0.07 -18.04
N SER A 129 -5.40 1.37 -18.31
CA SER A 129 -5.15 2.42 -17.33
C SER A 129 -6.21 2.40 -16.22
N PHE A 130 -7.49 2.32 -16.58
CA PHE A 130 -8.61 2.25 -15.64
C PHE A 130 -8.57 0.97 -14.79
N ARG A 131 -8.34 -0.19 -15.42
CA ARG A 131 -8.16 -1.46 -14.72
C ARG A 131 -7.01 -1.39 -13.71
N THR A 132 -5.89 -0.81 -14.10
CA THR A 132 -4.70 -0.64 -13.24
C THR A 132 -4.97 0.32 -12.08
N LEU A 133 -5.71 1.41 -12.32
CA LEU A 133 -6.12 2.35 -11.28
C LEU A 133 -6.92 1.64 -10.18
N LEU A 134 -7.92 0.83 -10.55
CA LEU A 134 -8.76 0.08 -9.61
C LEU A 134 -8.01 -1.03 -8.88
N LEU A 135 -7.05 -1.69 -9.54
CA LEU A 135 -6.15 -2.66 -8.88
C LEU A 135 -5.30 -2.00 -7.80
N ARG A 136 -4.69 -0.87 -8.11
CA ARG A 136 -3.86 -0.11 -7.16
C ARG A 136 -4.71 0.42 -6.00
N PHE A 137 -5.92 0.89 -6.29
CA PHE A 137 -6.89 1.29 -5.27
C PHE A 137 -7.18 0.13 -4.31
N SER A 138 -7.54 -1.05 -4.85
CA SER A 138 -7.81 -2.25 -4.06
C SER A 138 -6.62 -2.63 -3.17
N TYR A 139 -5.41 -2.66 -3.74
CA TYR A 139 -4.19 -3.00 -3.00
C TYR A 139 -3.93 -2.02 -1.85
N ARG A 140 -4.09 -0.71 -2.10
CA ARG A 140 -3.91 0.34 -1.09
C ARG A 140 -4.88 0.18 0.08
N HIS A 141 -6.12 -0.22 -0.19
CA HIS A 141 -7.12 -0.49 0.85
C HIS A 141 -7.06 -1.91 1.41
N ARG A 142 -5.93 -2.62 1.24
CA ARG A 142 -5.67 -3.96 1.78
C ARG A 142 -6.58 -5.06 1.22
N PHE A 143 -7.24 -4.82 0.09
CA PHE A 143 -7.94 -5.86 -0.66
C PHE A 143 -6.91 -6.64 -1.48
N ARG A 144 -6.38 -7.69 -0.85
CA ARG A 144 -5.50 -8.66 -1.50
C ARG A 144 -6.30 -9.81 -2.07
N HIS A 145 -5.73 -10.46 -3.08
CA HIS A 145 -6.18 -11.77 -3.52
C HIS A 145 -6.21 -12.73 -2.33
N ARG A 146 -7.29 -13.49 -2.19
CA ARG A 146 -7.44 -14.57 -1.22
C ARG A 146 -7.90 -15.80 -1.98
N VAL A 147 -7.32 -16.95 -1.63
CA VAL A 147 -7.80 -18.24 -2.14
C VAL A 147 -9.22 -18.44 -1.58
N PRO A 148 -10.21 -18.75 -2.42
CA PRO A 148 -11.53 -19.12 -1.93
C PRO A 148 -11.41 -20.32 -0.99
N CYS A 149 -11.76 -20.15 0.28
CA CYS A 149 -11.93 -21.26 1.19
C CYS A 149 -13.37 -21.74 1.06
N LYS A 150 -13.57 -23.05 0.85
CA LYS A 150 -14.91 -23.64 0.82
C LYS A 150 -15.35 -23.86 2.27
N SER A 151 -16.13 -22.94 2.82
CA SER A 151 -16.86 -23.21 4.07
C SER A 151 -18.13 -24.00 3.76
N LYS A 152 -18.50 -24.92 4.64
CA LYS A 152 -19.78 -25.66 4.56
C LYS A 152 -20.94 -24.81 5.09
N LEU A 153 -20.65 -23.82 5.92
CA LEU A 153 -21.62 -22.93 6.57
C LEU A 153 -21.26 -21.48 6.30
N SER A 154 -22.27 -20.60 6.27
CA SER A 154 -22.04 -19.15 6.22
C SER A 154 -21.42 -18.66 7.53
N GLN A 155 -20.66 -17.58 7.44
CA GLN A 155 -20.11 -16.88 8.61
C GLN A 155 -21.22 -16.46 9.56
N GLN A 156 -22.38 -16.03 9.04
CA GLN A 156 -23.54 -15.70 9.87
C GLN A 156 -23.99 -16.89 10.73
N VAL A 157 -24.12 -18.07 10.13
CA VAL A 157 -24.51 -19.29 10.89
C VAL A 157 -23.43 -19.66 11.91
N LEU A 158 -22.15 -19.53 11.55
CA LEU A 158 -21.05 -19.79 12.48
C LEU A 158 -21.06 -18.80 13.66
N ASP A 159 -21.30 -17.52 13.41
CA ASP A 159 -21.37 -16.47 14.43
C ASP A 159 -22.58 -16.70 15.35
N ASP A 160 -23.74 -17.05 14.80
CA ASP A 160 -24.96 -17.34 15.56
C ASP A 160 -24.77 -18.56 16.47
N VAL A 161 -24.19 -19.65 15.94
CA VAL A 161 -23.88 -20.86 16.73
C VAL A 161 -22.87 -20.56 17.82
N TRP A 162 -21.82 -19.79 17.48
CA TRP A 162 -20.79 -19.41 18.45
C TRP A 162 -21.35 -18.52 19.57
N LEU A 163 -22.17 -17.52 19.24
CA LEU A 163 -22.82 -16.66 20.23
C LEU A 163 -23.76 -17.44 21.15
N GLY A 164 -24.58 -18.33 20.58
CA GLY A 164 -25.47 -19.20 21.34
C GLY A 164 -24.72 -20.15 22.27
N TYR A 165 -23.64 -20.76 21.77
CA TYR A 165 -22.76 -21.59 22.59
C TYR A 165 -22.08 -20.79 23.70
N ALA A 166 -21.51 -19.62 23.40
CA ALA A 166 -20.84 -18.77 24.38
C ALA A 166 -21.80 -18.33 25.48
N ALA A 167 -23.02 -17.91 25.14
CA ALA A 167 -24.05 -17.56 26.11
C ALA A 167 -24.41 -18.77 26.99
N SER A 168 -24.62 -19.94 26.40
CA SER A 168 -24.97 -21.16 27.14
C SER A 168 -23.84 -21.62 28.07
N PHE A 169 -22.59 -21.55 27.59
CA PHE A 169 -21.40 -21.88 28.35
C PHE A 169 -21.25 -20.96 29.56
N TRP A 170 -21.28 -19.64 29.35
CA TRP A 170 -21.11 -18.69 30.45
C TRP A 170 -22.28 -18.68 31.41
N ASN A 171 -23.53 -18.90 30.96
CA ASN A 171 -24.66 -19.08 31.87
C ASN A 171 -24.48 -20.27 32.83
N LYS A 172 -23.79 -21.33 32.39
CA LYS A 172 -23.60 -22.55 33.20
C LYS A 172 -22.34 -22.50 34.06
N TYR A 173 -21.28 -21.86 33.56
CA TYR A 173 -19.96 -21.93 34.15
C TYR A 173 -19.44 -20.58 34.67
N SER A 174 -20.25 -19.52 34.70
CA SER A 174 -19.84 -18.18 35.17
C SER A 174 -19.36 -18.14 36.62
N GLU A 175 -19.80 -19.07 37.45
CA GLU A 175 -19.47 -19.13 38.88
C GLU A 175 -18.07 -19.73 39.14
N TYR A 176 -17.54 -20.49 38.18
CA TYR A 176 -16.20 -21.07 38.30
C TYR A 176 -15.14 -20.01 38.01
N ASP A 177 -14.05 -20.04 38.79
CA ASP A 177 -12.91 -19.20 38.49
C ASP A 177 -12.29 -19.61 37.14
N LYS A 178 -11.83 -18.61 36.37
CA LYS A 178 -11.26 -18.86 35.04
C LYS A 178 -10.05 -19.80 35.06
N SER A 179 -9.31 -19.85 36.17
CA SER A 179 -8.18 -20.78 36.34
C SER A 179 -8.60 -22.25 36.39
N GLN A 180 -9.89 -22.54 36.65
CA GLN A 180 -10.44 -23.88 36.69
C GLN A 180 -11.07 -24.32 35.36
N ILE A 181 -11.19 -23.42 34.38
CA ILE A 181 -11.73 -23.71 33.04
C ILE A 181 -10.57 -24.10 32.13
N LEU A 182 -10.45 -25.39 31.85
CA LEU A 182 -9.41 -25.93 30.98
C LEU A 182 -9.93 -26.10 29.56
N ASN A 183 -9.19 -25.58 28.57
CA ASN A 183 -9.45 -25.87 27.16
C ASN A 183 -8.78 -27.21 26.79
N VAL A 184 -9.56 -28.14 26.25
CA VAL A 184 -9.06 -29.45 25.78
C VAL A 184 -9.46 -29.61 24.33
N ASP A 185 -8.49 -29.81 23.45
CA ASP A 185 -8.70 -30.11 22.04
C ASP A 185 -7.76 -31.23 21.58
N GLU A 186 -8.26 -32.08 20.68
CA GLU A 186 -7.46 -33.13 20.05
C GLU A 186 -6.81 -32.58 18.78
N THR A 187 -5.48 -32.50 18.77
CA THR A 187 -4.71 -32.21 17.55
C THR A 187 -4.36 -33.51 16.85
N GLY A 188 -4.97 -33.77 15.69
CA GLY A 188 -4.64 -34.93 14.86
C GLY A 188 -3.19 -34.89 14.36
N VAL A 189 -2.41 -35.91 14.69
CA VAL A 189 -1.04 -36.09 14.18
C VAL A 189 -1.08 -37.03 12.98
N PHE A 190 -0.67 -36.53 11.81
CA PHE A 190 -0.57 -37.34 10.59
C PHE A 190 0.88 -37.86 10.44
N TYR A 191 1.04 -39.18 10.41
CA TYR A 191 2.35 -39.85 10.33
C TYR A 191 2.86 -40.10 8.90
N ASP A 192 2.20 -39.58 7.86
CA ASP A 192 2.58 -39.76 6.45
C ASP A 192 3.64 -38.75 5.95
N MET A 193 4.76 -38.58 6.67
CA MET A 193 5.98 -37.96 6.12
C MET A 193 7.10 -38.99 6.13
N PRO A 194 7.69 -39.35 4.97
CA PRO A 194 8.90 -40.16 4.94
C PRO A 194 10.11 -39.33 5.43
N PRO A 195 11.15 -39.99 5.99
CA PRO A 195 12.36 -39.35 6.52
C PRO A 195 13.21 -38.65 5.47
#